data_AF-A0A1H6WPV6-F1
#
_entry.id   AF-A0A1H6WPV6-F1
#
_cell.length_a   1.000
_cell.length_b   1.000
_cell.length_c   1.000
_cell.angle_alpha   90.00
_cell.angle_beta   90.00
_cell.angle_gamma   90.00
#
_symmetry.space_group_name_H-M   'P 1'
#
loop_
_entity.id
_entity.type
_entity.pdbx_description
1 polymer ?
#
loop_
_entity_poly.entity_id
_entity_poly.type
_entity_poly.pdbx_seq_one_letter_code
_entity_poly.pdbx_strand_id
1 'polypeptide(L)'
;MLSPFRQLCAELTAVLTPVLVASGYRAPGIPFDRHTVRYEFQREGLAGREIIAILFNRRRSAAFSVQLFIEPPQGLAELEARGGTLVLGTLSPSRTLWPFPVRAFGQNRSRLSRLWDRAAVTPGEAVRAFLALLPEVEAWWRHPGSSPHIVAGTLHYPGRQGKA
;
A
#
# COMPACT_ATOMS: atom_id res chain seq x y z
N MET A 1 -16.50 -20.97 -10.59
CA MET A 1 -15.66 -20.45 -9.47
C MET A 1 -15.03 -19.12 -9.89
N LEU A 2 -15.04 -18.11 -9.02
CA LEU A 2 -14.30 -16.86 -9.28
C LEU A 2 -12.80 -17.13 -9.26
N SER A 3 -12.03 -16.46 -10.13
CA SER A 3 -10.57 -16.56 -10.05
C SER A 3 -10.07 -15.96 -8.73
N PRO A 4 -8.92 -16.42 -8.18
CA PRO A 4 -8.37 -15.90 -6.93
C PRO A 4 -8.18 -14.37 -6.93
N PHE A 5 -7.84 -13.80 -8.09
CA PHE A 5 -7.75 -12.34 -8.25
C PHE A 5 -9.12 -11.65 -8.15
N ARG A 6 -10.18 -12.21 -8.77
CA ARG A 6 -11.53 -11.66 -8.64
C ARG A 6 -12.05 -11.76 -7.21
N GLN A 7 -11.70 -12.83 -6.50
CA GLN A 7 -11.99 -12.96 -5.07
C GLN A 7 -11.27 -11.88 -4.27
N LEU A 8 -9.98 -11.62 -4.54
CA LEU A 8 -9.24 -10.53 -3.91
C LEU A 8 -9.88 -9.15 -4.15
N CYS A 9 -10.28 -8.85 -5.38
CA CYS A 9 -11.00 -7.61 -5.68
C CYS A 9 -12.31 -7.49 -4.90
N ALA A 10 -13.07 -8.59 -4.80
CA ALA A 10 -14.31 -8.63 -4.03
C ALA A 10 -14.05 -8.40 -2.52
N GLU A 11 -13.05 -9.07 -1.94
CA GLU A 11 -12.66 -8.92 -0.54
C GLU A 11 -12.17 -7.50 -0.24
N LEU A 12 -11.32 -6.92 -1.10
CA LEU A 12 -10.88 -5.53 -0.95
C LEU A 12 -12.06 -4.55 -1.01
N THR A 13 -13.00 -4.77 -1.92
CA THR A 13 -14.18 -3.91 -2.06
C THR A 13 -15.15 -4.06 -0.89
N ALA A 14 -15.41 -5.29 -0.45
CA ALA A 14 -16.44 -5.58 0.54
C ALA A 14 -15.94 -5.42 1.99
N VAL A 15 -14.65 -5.62 2.24
CA VAL A 15 -14.07 -5.65 3.60
C VAL A 15 -13.12 -4.50 3.84
N LEU A 16 -12.13 -4.27 2.95
CA LEU A 16 -11.13 -3.21 3.17
C LEU A 16 -11.75 -1.81 3.01
N THR A 17 -12.43 -1.55 1.89
CA THR A 17 -12.97 -0.22 1.57
C THR A 17 -13.85 0.34 2.69
N PRO A 18 -14.83 -0.40 3.25
CA PRO A 18 -15.65 0.14 4.35
C PRO A 18 -14.85 0.51 5.59
N VAL A 19 -13.83 -0.28 5.95
CA VAL A 19 -13.00 -0.01 7.14
C VAL A 19 -12.15 1.24 6.94
N LEU A 20 -11.56 1.44 5.76
CA LEU A 20 -10.80 2.65 5.45
C LEU A 20 -11.71 3.88 5.42
N VAL A 21 -12.90 3.78 4.83
CA VAL A 21 -13.88 4.86 4.82
C VAL A 21 -14.33 5.23 6.24
N ALA A 22 -14.60 4.23 7.09
CA ALA A 22 -14.91 4.45 8.51
C ALA A 22 -13.74 5.11 9.27
N SER A 23 -12.50 4.91 8.82
CA SER A 23 -11.29 5.54 9.36
C SER A 23 -11.02 6.94 8.78
N GLY A 24 -11.97 7.50 8.03
CA GLY A 24 -11.91 8.86 7.49
C GLY A 24 -11.28 8.99 6.11
N TYR A 25 -10.92 7.88 5.45
CA TYR A 25 -10.37 7.92 4.10
C TYR A 25 -11.46 8.09 3.04
N ARG A 26 -11.24 8.99 2.07
CA ARG A 26 -12.00 9.05 0.82
C ARG A 26 -11.55 7.90 -0.08
N ALA A 27 -12.52 7.07 -0.48
CA ALA A 27 -12.32 5.98 -1.43
C ALA A 27 -12.10 6.51 -2.86
N PRO A 28 -11.46 5.73 -3.75
CA PRO A 28 -11.15 6.13 -5.13
C PRO A 28 -12.37 6.28 -6.06
N GLY A 29 -13.60 6.11 -5.55
CA GLY A 29 -14.85 6.27 -6.31
C GLY A 29 -15.20 5.10 -7.25
N ILE A 30 -14.30 4.14 -7.41
CA ILE A 30 -14.50 2.92 -8.20
C ILE A 30 -14.17 1.66 -7.36
N PRO A 31 -14.87 0.55 -7.56
CA PRO A 31 -14.55 -0.72 -6.91
C PRO A 31 -13.23 -1.30 -7.43
N PHE A 32 -12.67 -2.26 -6.68
CA PHE A 32 -11.48 -2.97 -7.13
C PHE A 32 -11.81 -3.88 -8.31
N ASP A 33 -10.96 -3.85 -9.34
CA ASP A 33 -11.14 -4.54 -10.60
C ASP A 33 -9.79 -4.95 -11.22
N ARG A 34 -9.87 -5.59 -12.39
CA ARG A 34 -8.72 -6.14 -13.14
C ARG A 34 -8.00 -5.14 -14.03
N HIS A 35 -8.59 -3.98 -14.30
CA HIS A 35 -8.11 -2.99 -15.25
C HIS A 35 -7.22 -1.97 -14.55
N THR A 36 -7.59 -1.57 -13.34
CA THR A 36 -6.82 -0.59 -12.56
C THR A 36 -5.69 -1.27 -11.79
N VAL A 37 -4.49 -0.69 -11.82
CA VAL A 37 -3.30 -1.22 -11.13
C VAL A 37 -3.03 -0.57 -9.78
N ARG A 38 -3.60 0.62 -9.54
CA ARG A 38 -3.33 1.46 -8.38
C ARG A 38 -4.63 2.08 -7.91
N TYR A 39 -4.92 1.92 -6.62
CA TYR A 39 -6.07 2.49 -5.96
C TYR A 39 -5.58 3.31 -4.78
N GLU A 40 -6.08 4.54 -4.64
CA GLU A 40 -5.63 5.45 -3.59
C GLU A 40 -6.79 5.80 -2.67
N PHE A 41 -6.51 5.69 -1.38
CA PHE A 41 -7.35 6.16 -0.30
C PHE A 41 -6.68 7.37 0.32
N GLN A 42 -7.46 8.44 0.47
CA GLN A 42 -6.91 9.75 0.82
C GLN A 42 -7.59 10.30 2.07
N ARG A 43 -6.80 10.83 3.02
CA ARG A 43 -7.32 11.51 4.21
C ARG A 43 -6.48 12.76 4.45
N GLU A 44 -7.12 13.85 4.87
CA GLU A 44 -6.39 15.07 5.25
C GLU A 44 -5.77 14.88 6.64
N GLY A 45 -4.49 15.23 6.78
CA GLY A 45 -3.70 15.13 8.01
C GLY A 45 -2.92 16.42 8.29
N LEU A 46 -2.24 16.47 9.43
CA LEU A 46 -1.53 17.68 9.89
C LEU A 46 -0.36 18.08 8.99
N ALA A 47 0.35 17.10 8.45
CA ALA A 47 1.52 17.30 7.60
C ALA A 47 1.20 17.40 6.10
N GLY A 48 -0.09 17.26 5.73
CA GLY A 48 -0.55 17.12 4.36
C GLY A 48 -1.55 15.98 4.22
N ARG A 49 -1.79 15.56 2.98
CA ARG A 49 -2.74 14.50 2.66
C ARG A 49 -2.07 13.14 2.80
N GLU A 50 -2.58 12.32 3.71
CA GLU A 50 -2.16 10.94 3.94
C GLU A 50 -2.76 10.03 2.88
N ILE A 51 -1.90 9.26 2.21
CA ILE A 51 -2.30 8.40 1.09
C ILE A 51 -1.90 6.97 1.36
N ILE A 52 -2.90 6.08 1.32
CA ILE A 52 -2.73 4.63 1.25
C ILE A 52 -2.97 4.21 -0.19
N ALA A 53 -1.90 3.80 -0.87
CA ALA A 53 -1.96 3.29 -2.23
C ALA A 53 -1.89 1.75 -2.23
N ILE A 54 -2.92 1.11 -2.78
CA ILE A 54 -2.99 -0.34 -3.00
C ILE A 54 -2.59 -0.62 -4.45
N LEU A 55 -1.55 -1.43 -4.64
CA LEU A 55 -0.99 -1.73 -5.96
C LEU A 55 -1.14 -3.20 -6.31
N PHE A 56 -1.74 -3.49 -7.46
CA PHE A 56 -1.73 -4.81 -8.05
C PHE A 56 -0.56 -4.98 -9.01
N ASN A 57 0.00 -6.19 -9.07
CA ASN A 57 0.97 -6.49 -10.11
C ASN A 57 0.30 -6.59 -11.49
N ARG A 58 1.07 -6.32 -12.55
CA ARG A 58 0.58 -6.42 -13.94
C ARG A 58 0.12 -7.83 -14.31
N ARG A 59 0.64 -8.85 -13.63
CA ARG A 59 0.29 -10.26 -13.82
C ARG A 59 -1.05 -10.65 -13.19
N ARG A 60 -1.70 -9.74 -12.45
CA ARG A 60 -3.00 -9.94 -11.79
C ARG A 60 -3.04 -11.21 -10.93
N SER A 61 -1.95 -11.47 -10.20
CA SER A 61 -1.98 -12.50 -9.16
C SER A 61 -2.86 -12.03 -8.00
N ALA A 62 -3.39 -12.95 -7.20
CA ALA A 62 -4.09 -12.65 -5.95
C ALA A 62 -3.13 -12.15 -4.85
N ALA A 63 -2.38 -11.09 -5.16
CA ALA A 63 -1.46 -10.43 -4.26
C ALA A 63 -1.44 -8.92 -4.56
N PHE A 64 -1.21 -8.13 -3.52
CA PHE A 64 -1.17 -6.66 -3.61
C PHE A 64 -0.08 -6.09 -2.71
N SER A 65 0.48 -4.96 -3.11
CA SER A 65 1.41 -4.17 -2.29
C SER A 65 0.68 -2.96 -1.72
N VAL A 66 1.17 -2.44 -0.60
CA VAL A 66 0.64 -1.23 0.03
C VAL A 66 1.78 -0.23 0.15
N GLN A 67 1.57 0.97 -0.39
CA GLN A 67 2.46 2.11 -0.24
C GLN A 67 1.76 3.21 0.55
N LEU A 68 2.55 3.89 1.37
CA LEU A 68 2.16 4.94 2.29
C LEU A 68 2.95 6.18 1.91
N PHE A 69 2.31 7.32 1.79
CA PHE A 69 3.01 8.60 1.62
C PHE A 69 2.14 9.77 2.03
N ILE A 70 2.78 10.88 2.36
CA ILE A 70 2.11 12.15 2.68
C ILE A 70 2.33 13.08 1.50
N GLU A 71 1.28 13.34 0.74
CA GLU A 71 1.30 14.42 -0.25
C GLU A 71 1.32 15.76 0.50
N PRO A 72 2.32 16.63 0.24
CA PRO A 72 2.41 17.89 0.95
C PRO A 72 1.25 18.83 0.56
N PRO A 73 0.88 19.83 1.38
CA PRO A 73 -0.27 20.70 1.13
C PRO A 73 -0.25 21.43 -0.23
N GLN A 74 0.95 21.77 -0.70
CA GLN A 74 1.16 22.37 -2.02
C GLN A 74 0.95 21.40 -3.20
N GLY A 75 0.77 20.11 -2.92
CA GLY A 75 0.58 19.04 -3.90
C GLY A 75 1.87 18.46 -4.46
N LEU A 76 1.77 17.25 -5.02
CA LEU A 76 2.91 16.57 -5.63
C LEU A 76 3.49 17.31 -6.86
N ALA A 77 2.64 17.97 -7.66
CA ALA A 77 3.08 18.70 -8.84
C ALA A 77 4.03 19.86 -8.49
N GLU A 78 3.80 20.53 -7.37
CA GLU A 78 4.67 21.60 -6.90
C GLU A 78 6.00 21.04 -6.34
N LEU A 79 5.94 19.93 -5.60
CA LEU A 79 7.13 19.20 -5.14
C LEU A 79 8.00 18.75 -6.32
N GLU A 80 7.38 18.25 -7.39
CA GLU A 80 8.05 17.88 -8.64
C GLU A 80 8.69 19.08 -9.35
N ALA A 81 8.01 20.22 -9.36
CA ALA A 81 8.48 21.43 -10.05
C ALA A 81 9.65 22.11 -9.31
N ARG A 82 9.52 22.29 -7.99
CA ARG A 82 10.51 22.99 -7.15
C ARG A 82 11.66 22.09 -6.69
N GLY A 83 11.44 20.78 -6.76
CA GLY A 83 12.32 19.79 -6.17
C GLY A 83 12.04 19.60 -4.68
N GLY A 84 12.44 18.45 -4.17
CA GLY A 84 12.19 18.07 -2.79
C GLY A 84 12.26 16.58 -2.57
N THR A 85 11.80 16.16 -1.39
CA THR A 85 11.83 14.75 -0.99
C THR A 85 10.46 14.34 -0.47
N LEU A 86 9.93 13.25 -1.02
CA LEU A 86 8.71 12.60 -0.53
C LEU A 86 9.09 11.40 0.33
N VAL A 87 8.57 11.35 1.56
CA VAL A 87 8.73 10.19 2.43
C VAL A 87 7.72 9.12 2.01
N LEU A 88 8.22 7.91 1.80
CA LEU A 88 7.44 6.74 1.41
C LEU A 88 7.58 5.65 2.48
N GLY A 89 6.50 4.95 2.76
CA GLY A 89 6.50 3.70 3.53
C GLY A 89 5.98 2.57 2.65
N THR A 90 6.64 1.41 2.64
CA THR A 90 6.08 0.22 2.02
C THR A 90 5.75 -0.80 3.11
N LEU A 91 4.49 -1.20 3.19
CA LEU A 91 4.00 -2.10 4.23
C LEU A 91 4.16 -3.57 3.81
N SER A 92 4.53 -4.42 4.76
CA SER A 92 4.69 -5.86 4.57
C SER A 92 3.81 -6.68 5.54
N PRO A 93 3.22 -7.80 5.12
CA PRO A 93 2.44 -8.68 6.01
C PRO A 93 3.29 -9.43 7.05
N SER A 94 4.61 -9.37 6.93
CA SER A 94 5.55 -10.01 7.85
C SER A 94 6.56 -8.99 8.34
N ARG A 95 7.06 -9.17 9.57
CA ARG A 95 8.12 -8.32 10.10
C ARG A 95 9.31 -8.29 9.14
N THR A 96 9.66 -7.10 8.67
CA THR A 96 10.82 -6.85 7.83
C THR A 96 12.01 -6.62 8.73
N LEU A 97 12.90 -7.62 8.82
CA LEU A 97 14.25 -7.41 9.33
C LEU A 97 15.08 -6.91 8.15
N TRP A 98 15.68 -5.74 8.26
CA TRP A 98 16.60 -5.28 7.22
C TRP A 98 17.75 -6.30 7.07
N PRO A 99 18.16 -6.73 5.86
CA PRO A 99 17.82 -6.19 4.53
C PRO A 99 16.81 -7.03 3.73
N PHE A 100 15.86 -7.72 4.37
CA PHE A 100 14.91 -8.57 3.64
C PHE A 100 13.92 -7.75 2.79
N PRO A 101 13.59 -8.23 1.57
CA PRO A 101 12.70 -7.51 0.65
C PRO A 101 11.28 -7.42 1.20
N VAL A 102 10.65 -6.26 0.99
CA VAL A 102 9.23 -6.03 1.32
C VAL A 102 8.36 -7.01 0.53
N ARG A 103 7.51 -7.73 1.25
CA ARG A 103 6.62 -8.75 0.66
C ARG A 103 5.25 -8.15 0.36
N ALA A 104 4.65 -8.59 -0.75
CA ALA A 104 3.25 -8.29 -1.05
C ALA A 104 2.30 -9.16 -0.20
N PHE A 105 1.14 -8.60 0.14
CA PHE A 105 0.04 -9.31 0.77
C PHE A 105 -0.51 -10.36 -0.20
N GLY A 106 -0.84 -11.56 0.29
CA GLY A 106 -1.31 -12.67 -0.55
C GLY A 106 -0.21 -13.33 -1.40
N GLN A 107 1.04 -12.87 -1.33
CA GLN A 107 2.14 -13.54 -2.02
C GLN A 107 2.40 -14.91 -1.38
N ASN A 108 2.20 -15.96 -2.18
CA ASN A 108 2.43 -17.32 -1.73
C ASN A 108 3.93 -17.54 -1.46
N ARG A 109 4.23 -18.30 -0.41
CA ARG A 109 5.62 -18.62 -0.05
C ARG A 109 6.28 -19.43 -1.18
N SER A 110 7.61 -19.39 -1.23
CA SER A 110 8.47 -19.92 -2.31
C SER A 110 8.20 -21.40 -2.61
N ARG A 111 8.83 -21.97 -3.65
CA ARG A 111 8.74 -23.42 -3.96
C ARG A 111 8.97 -24.32 -2.73
N LEU A 112 9.71 -23.84 -1.72
CA LEU A 112 9.94 -24.51 -0.44
C LEU A 112 8.71 -24.60 0.47
N SER A 113 7.74 -23.69 0.40
CA SER A 113 6.51 -23.84 1.19
C SER A 113 5.56 -24.87 0.62
N ARG A 114 5.67 -25.18 -0.68
CA ARG A 114 4.96 -26.31 -1.29
C ARG A 114 5.47 -27.65 -0.76
N LEU A 115 6.74 -27.71 -0.36
CA LEU A 115 7.34 -28.88 0.28
C LEU A 115 6.89 -29.08 1.73
N TRP A 116 6.39 -28.03 2.40
CA TRP A 116 6.00 -28.07 3.81
C TRP A 116 4.49 -28.01 4.03
N ASP A 117 3.70 -28.29 2.99
CA ASP A 117 2.22 -28.36 3.01
C ASP A 117 1.52 -27.18 3.71
N ARG A 118 2.14 -26.00 3.71
CA ARG A 118 1.50 -24.81 4.26
C ARG A 118 0.44 -24.33 3.29
N ALA A 119 -0.81 -24.28 3.77
CA ALA A 119 -1.95 -23.74 3.04
C ALA A 119 -1.62 -22.37 2.43
N ALA A 120 -2.04 -22.17 1.18
CA ALA A 120 -1.87 -20.90 0.48
C ALA A 120 -2.67 -19.81 1.20
N VAL A 121 -2.07 -18.62 1.34
CA VAL A 121 -2.77 -17.45 1.89
C VAL A 121 -3.96 -17.11 1.00
N THR A 122 -5.15 -17.16 1.57
CA THR A 122 -6.39 -16.81 0.87
C THR A 122 -6.51 -15.30 0.68
N PRO A 123 -7.28 -14.82 -0.32
CA PRO A 123 -7.52 -13.39 -0.49
C PRO A 123 -8.07 -12.70 0.76
N GLY A 124 -9.01 -13.33 1.47
CA GLY A 124 -9.57 -12.80 2.71
C GLY A 124 -8.54 -12.71 3.84
N GLU A 125 -7.64 -13.69 3.98
CA GLU A 125 -6.52 -13.61 4.93
C GLU A 125 -5.54 -12.50 4.59
N ALA A 126 -5.24 -12.28 3.31
CA ALA A 126 -4.38 -11.19 2.86
C ALA A 126 -4.97 -9.82 3.24
N VAL A 127 -6.28 -9.63 3.05
CA VAL A 127 -6.99 -8.40 3.44
C VAL A 127 -7.00 -8.23 4.95
N ARG A 128 -7.34 -9.28 5.72
CA ARG A 128 -7.31 -9.23 7.19
C ARG A 128 -5.92 -8.93 7.74
N ALA A 129 -4.87 -9.48 7.14
CA ALA A 129 -3.48 -9.19 7.52
C ALA A 129 -3.13 -7.72 7.31
N PHE A 130 -3.62 -7.09 6.23
CA PHE A 130 -3.46 -5.65 6.05
C PHE A 130 -4.24 -4.85 7.10
N LEU A 131 -5.51 -5.18 7.33
CA LEU A 131 -6.34 -4.49 8.34
C LEU A 131 -5.73 -4.53 9.74
N ALA A 132 -5.10 -5.64 10.12
CA ALA A 132 -4.41 -5.79 11.40
C ALA A 132 -3.23 -4.82 11.58
N LEU A 133 -2.69 -4.27 10.49
CA LEU A 133 -1.57 -3.33 10.50
C LEU A 133 -2.00 -1.85 10.44
N LEU A 134 -3.30 -1.55 10.31
CA LEU A 134 -3.77 -0.16 10.30
C LEU A 134 -3.35 0.66 11.54
N PRO A 135 -3.34 0.11 12.78
CA PRO A 135 -2.82 0.87 13.92
C PRO A 135 -1.34 1.25 13.79
N GLU A 136 -0.53 0.42 13.13
CA GLU A 136 0.88 0.72 12.85
C GLU A 136 1.01 1.80 11.77
N VAL A 137 0.13 1.78 10.76
CA VAL A 137 0.01 2.84 9.76
C VAL A 137 -0.36 4.19 10.40
N GLU A 138 -1.30 4.20 11.34
CA GLU A 138 -1.67 5.41 12.10
C GLU A 138 -0.55 5.93 13.01
N ALA A 139 0.29 5.05 13.55
CA ALA A 139 1.50 5.45 14.26
C ALA A 139 2.54 6.06 13.30
N TRP A 140 2.67 5.48 12.10
CA TRP A 140 3.61 5.93 11.08
C TRP A 140 3.29 7.32 10.53
N TRP A 141 2.02 7.69 10.34
CA TRP A 141 1.68 9.05 9.90
C TRP A 141 2.18 10.14 10.86
N ARG A 142 2.14 9.85 12.16
CA ARG A 142 2.60 10.79 13.21
C ARG A 142 4.12 10.88 13.27
N HIS A 143 4.80 9.76 13.04
CA HIS A 143 6.26 9.66 13.09
C HIS A 143 6.78 8.78 11.95
N PRO A 144 6.91 9.33 10.73
CA PRO A 144 7.34 8.56 9.57
C PRO A 144 8.76 8.02 9.78
N GLY A 145 8.89 6.70 9.75
CA GLY A 145 10.15 6.00 9.98
C GLY A 145 10.02 4.51 9.68
N SER A 146 11.12 3.77 9.73
CA SER A 146 11.02 2.31 9.60
C SER A 146 10.43 1.71 10.87
N SER A 147 9.52 0.76 10.70
CA SER A 147 8.87 0.01 11.77
C SER A 147 8.95 -1.49 11.45
N PRO A 148 8.50 -2.38 12.36
CA PRO A 148 8.55 -3.82 12.11
C PRO A 148 7.91 -4.23 10.78
N HIS A 149 6.86 -3.57 10.30
CA HIS A 149 6.19 -3.92 9.05
C HIS A 149 6.30 -2.85 7.96
N ILE A 150 6.82 -1.66 8.26
CA ILE A 150 6.93 -0.56 7.29
C ILE A 150 8.41 -0.29 7.03
N VAL A 151 8.82 -0.48 5.78
CA VAL A 151 10.14 -0.03 5.32
C VAL A 151 9.99 1.37 4.77
N ALA A 152 10.62 2.34 5.44
CA ALA A 152 10.63 3.73 4.99
C ALA A 152 11.70 3.95 3.91
N GLY A 153 11.40 4.85 2.98
CA GLY A 153 12.32 5.31 1.96
C GLY A 153 11.98 6.75 1.56
N THR A 154 12.84 7.34 0.74
CA THR A 154 12.67 8.68 0.22
C THR A 154 12.68 8.67 -1.30
N LEU A 155 11.77 9.43 -1.90
CA LEU A 155 11.80 9.70 -3.33
C LEU A 155 12.21 11.15 -3.55
N HIS A 156 13.31 11.32 -4.26
CA HIS A 156 13.89 12.63 -4.52
C HIS A 156 13.41 13.16 -5.86
N TYR A 157 12.83 14.34 -5.83
CA TYR A 157 12.45 15.12 -7.01
C TYR A 157 13.53 16.18 -7.25
N PRO A 158 14.22 16.15 -8.40
CA PRO A 158 15.32 17.09 -8.66
C PRO A 158 14.84 18.52 -8.95
N GLY A 159 13.53 18.72 -9.12
CA GLY A 159 12.97 19.99 -9.60
C GLY A 159 13.15 20.15 -11.11
N ARG A 160 12.32 20.98 -11.73
CA ARG A 160 12.58 21.45 -13.09
C ARG A 160 13.63 22.56 -12.98
N GLN A 161 14.90 22.22 -13.12
CA GLN A 161 15.90 23.24 -13.46
C GLN A 161 15.47 23.85 -14.80
N GLY A 162 15.16 25.14 -14.78
CA GLY A 162 14.82 25.86 -16.00
C GLY A 162 15.95 25.67 -17.01
N LYS A 163 15.62 25.06 -18.15
CA LYS A 163 16.31 25.41 -19.38
C LYS A 163 15.90 26.86 -19.66
N ALA A 164 16.67 27.80 -19.12
CA ALA A 164 16.74 29.15 -19.66
C ALA A 164 17.33 29.09 -21.07
#